data_AF-A0A2J6SGC3-F1
#
_entry.id   AF-A0A2J6SGC3-F1
#
_cell.length_a   1.000
_cell.length_b   1.000
_cell.length_c   1.000
_cell.angle_alpha   90.00
_cell.angle_beta   90.00
_cell.angle_gamma   90.00
#
_symmetry.space_group_name_H-M   'P 1'
#
loop_
_entity.id
_entity.type
_entity.pdbx_description
1 polymer ?
#
loop_
_entity_poly.entity_id
_entity_poly.type
_entity_poly.pdbx_seq_one_letter_code
_entity_poly.pdbx_strand_id
1 'polypeptide(L)'
;MDINNTSVIKDPIAGSGLAASQDIGIGDVIIQLSSPYLLVVEKEALDKVCSFCLIEASPLKDAPPLKRCSACKVPRYCSSECHKKDWLAGHLKECPILKSLPDIPPTPVRALIQLLLQHQHGASLNPRWAALESHVENLKMNRKRWDDIVLQAQGAVAFSKSPQDRIELAIQVLCRMITNAFRATLADDTPVGLCFEPILALANHSCSPNAVVVFNGRSVALRALESIGEGEQVFISYITATEDRTSRQTNLKQRYFFDCQCGKCSKDESPYSTFLRYAPKAEGRVDLLCNSDSLTRNAENLVSRYKRTNVGGGCPIDFSKATSYLQQSQTMNTYPGAKTPVLKKAACACEPDRGEFALHPVPKIMHEIYLNYLDGRDWLDALVILLFLFLECDVYNYPQPHHPVRIIRLISIARLLKEISTRSPLANKASAGDAKLQPKLHRAIEDFDWINSVHAIMILVVEQAPKSHGKDSIFMRRVEAELRSVEEAKRLRREVGGRLREWMTDANSAEGKKEAKTIMEALRKLSECAWELVTTTP
;
A
#
# COMPACT_ATOMS: atom_id res chain seq x y z
N MET A 1 26.36 13.90 10.86
CA MET A 1 25.89 14.31 9.53
C MET A 1 24.41 14.13 9.55
N ASP A 2 23.65 15.22 9.53
CA ASP A 2 22.19 15.15 9.43
C ASP A 2 21.83 14.65 8.05
N ILE A 3 21.12 13.52 8.01
CA ILE A 3 20.65 12.90 6.78
C ILE A 3 19.18 13.28 6.67
N ASN A 4 18.87 14.45 6.10
CA ASN A 4 17.49 14.94 5.93
C ASN A 4 16.67 14.81 7.24
N ASN A 5 16.82 15.73 8.19
CA ASN A 5 16.07 15.74 9.46
C ASN A 5 16.24 14.48 10.33
N THR A 6 17.26 13.66 10.08
CA THR A 6 17.57 12.48 10.88
C THR A 6 19.05 12.36 11.19
N SER A 7 19.36 11.65 12.28
CA SER A 7 20.71 11.23 12.64
C SER A 7 20.75 9.71 12.82
N VAL A 8 21.91 9.10 12.54
CA VAL A 8 22.12 7.67 12.78
C VAL A 8 22.41 7.45 14.25
N ILE A 9 21.64 6.57 14.88
CA ILE A 9 21.79 6.20 16.29
C ILE A 9 22.19 4.73 16.45
N LYS A 10 22.62 4.38 17.67
CA LYS A 10 22.82 2.99 18.10
C LYS A 10 21.79 2.64 19.15
N ASP A 11 20.83 1.82 18.77
CA ASP A 11 19.83 1.22 19.64
C ASP A 11 20.40 -0.06 20.28
N PRO A 12 20.25 -0.26 21.60
CA PRO A 12 20.81 -1.41 22.30
C PRO A 12 20.20 -2.75 21.88
N ILE A 13 18.99 -2.74 21.29
CA ILE A 13 18.25 -3.95 20.89
C ILE A 13 18.28 -4.10 19.37
N ALA A 14 17.99 -3.03 18.63
CA ALA A 14 17.83 -3.06 17.18
C ALA A 14 19.11 -2.76 16.39
N GLY A 15 20.21 -2.39 17.05
CA GLY A 15 21.48 -2.08 16.39
C GLY A 15 21.49 -0.65 15.81
N SER A 16 21.88 -0.48 14.55
CA SER A 16 21.85 0.85 13.93
C SER A 16 20.40 1.29 13.69
N GLY A 17 20.10 2.58 13.92
CA GLY A 17 18.76 3.13 13.71
C GLY A 17 18.79 4.56 13.17
N LEU A 18 17.62 5.11 12.89
CA LEU A 18 17.43 6.54 12.60
C LEU A 18 16.65 7.20 13.73
N ALA A 19 17.12 8.35 14.20
CA ALA A 19 16.34 9.24 15.08
C ALA A 19 16.11 10.58 14.40
N ALA A 20 15.00 11.24 14.72
CA ALA A 20 14.73 12.60 14.26
C ALA A 20 15.79 13.55 14.83
N SER A 21 16.35 14.43 13.99
CA SER A 21 17.34 15.43 14.40
C SER A 21 16.71 16.76 14.82
N GLN A 22 15.38 16.85 14.76
CA GLN A 22 14.54 17.98 15.13
C GLN A 22 13.11 17.46 15.28
N ASP A 23 12.20 18.28 15.81
CA ASP A 23 10.77 17.96 15.81
C ASP A 23 10.23 17.86 14.37
N ILE A 24 9.45 16.81 14.09
CA ILE A 24 8.85 16.53 12.78
C ILE A 24 7.33 16.48 12.93
N GLY A 25 6.61 17.25 12.12
CA GLY A 25 5.16 17.31 12.14
C GLY A 25 4.49 16.17 11.37
N ILE A 26 3.19 16.02 11.60
CA ILE A 26 2.35 15.02 10.92
C ILE A 26 2.35 15.25 9.40
N GLY A 27 2.73 14.23 8.63
CA GLY A 27 2.79 14.30 7.18
C GLY A 27 3.98 15.07 6.63
N ASP A 28 4.95 15.46 7.48
CA ASP A 28 6.19 16.07 6.99
C ASP A 28 7.11 15.04 6.35
N VAL A 29 7.99 15.56 5.48
CA VAL A 29 9.04 14.77 4.85
C VAL A 29 10.18 14.61 5.85
N ILE A 30 10.46 13.35 6.21
CA ILE A 30 11.64 12.98 6.99
C ILE A 30 12.81 12.93 6.02
N ILE A 31 12.84 11.96 5.10
CA ILE A 31 13.90 11.81 4.09
C ILE A 31 13.28 11.92 2.69
N GLN A 32 13.89 12.68 1.78
CA GLN A 32 13.53 12.70 0.36
C GLN A 32 14.76 12.37 -0.50
N LEU A 33 14.61 11.40 -1.38
CA LEU A 33 15.66 10.99 -2.33
C LEU A 33 15.10 11.03 -3.74
N SER A 34 15.70 11.87 -4.58
CA SER A 34 15.30 12.04 -5.98
C SER A 34 15.75 10.86 -6.85
N SER A 35 16.89 10.25 -6.51
CA SER A 35 17.37 9.00 -7.08
C SER A 35 17.87 8.09 -5.96
N PRO A 36 17.13 7.03 -5.60
CA PRO A 36 17.63 6.01 -4.69
C PRO A 36 18.86 5.32 -5.28
N TYR A 37 19.64 4.70 -4.40
CA TYR A 37 20.90 4.09 -4.73
C TYR A 37 20.79 3.02 -5.84
N LEU A 38 19.80 2.14 -5.76
CA LEU A 38 19.47 1.19 -6.81
C LEU A 38 17.95 1.03 -6.95
N LEU A 39 17.48 0.98 -8.20
CA LEU A 39 16.08 0.80 -8.52
C LEU A 39 15.95 -0.07 -9.78
N VAL A 40 15.32 -1.23 -9.65
CA VAL A 40 15.20 -2.22 -10.73
C VAL A 40 13.73 -2.61 -10.90
N VAL A 41 13.20 -2.38 -12.11
CA VAL A 41 11.85 -2.83 -12.48
C VAL A 41 11.83 -4.33 -12.70
N GLU A 42 10.85 -5.00 -12.08
CA GLU A 42 10.64 -6.45 -12.19
C GLU A 42 10.06 -6.85 -13.55
N LYS A 43 10.24 -8.11 -13.94
CA LYS A 43 9.94 -8.60 -15.29
C LYS A 43 8.47 -8.35 -15.66
N GLU A 44 7.56 -8.58 -14.72
CA GLU A 44 6.10 -8.50 -14.83
C GLU A 44 5.58 -7.06 -14.94
N ALA A 45 6.44 -6.07 -14.65
CA ALA A 45 6.10 -4.65 -14.69
C ALA A 45 6.78 -3.90 -15.85
N LEU A 46 7.68 -4.53 -16.61
CA LEU A 46 8.45 -3.87 -17.68
C LEU A 46 7.56 -3.28 -18.80
N ASP A 47 6.40 -3.84 -19.05
CA ASP A 47 5.42 -3.34 -20.01
C ASP A 47 4.46 -2.28 -19.43
N LYS A 48 4.38 -2.18 -18.10
CA LYS A 48 3.48 -1.27 -17.38
C LYS A 48 4.16 0.03 -16.98
N VAL A 49 5.45 0.02 -16.63
CA VAL A 49 6.16 1.20 -16.12
C VAL A 49 7.44 1.50 -16.88
N CYS A 50 7.80 2.77 -16.98
CA CYS A 50 9.11 3.15 -17.51
C CYS A 50 10.23 2.65 -16.59
N SER A 51 11.22 1.95 -17.15
CA SER A 51 12.36 1.39 -16.42
C SER A 51 13.25 2.43 -15.73
N PHE A 52 13.20 3.70 -16.15
CA PHE A 52 13.98 4.78 -15.52
C PHE A 52 13.19 5.55 -14.46
N CYS A 53 12.04 6.13 -14.86
CA CYS A 53 11.29 7.06 -14.02
C CYS A 53 10.16 6.39 -13.21
N LEU A 54 9.90 5.08 -13.43
CA LEU A 54 8.84 4.29 -12.80
C LEU A 54 7.42 4.85 -12.96
N ILE A 55 7.25 5.79 -13.88
CA ILE A 55 5.93 6.30 -14.23
C ILE A 55 5.23 5.24 -15.07
N GLU A 56 4.03 4.89 -14.62
CA GLU A 56 3.10 4.01 -15.31
C GLU A 56 2.75 4.55 -16.70
N ALA A 57 2.74 3.67 -17.69
CA ALA A 57 2.24 3.96 -19.02
C ALA A 57 0.77 4.39 -18.93
N SER A 58 0.39 5.42 -19.69
CA SER A 58 -1.01 5.87 -19.64
C SER A 58 -1.94 4.74 -20.11
N PRO A 59 -3.04 4.48 -19.39
CA PRO A 59 -4.02 3.45 -19.78
C PRO A 59 -4.93 3.91 -20.93
N LEU A 60 -4.78 5.15 -21.42
CA LEU A 60 -5.55 5.64 -22.55
C LEU A 60 -5.16 4.87 -23.81
N LYS A 61 -6.17 4.40 -24.56
CA LYS A 61 -5.97 3.60 -25.80
C LYS A 61 -5.05 4.27 -26.82
N ASP A 62 -5.00 5.60 -26.83
CA ASP A 62 -4.21 6.38 -27.79
C ASP A 62 -2.83 6.79 -27.27
N ALA A 63 -2.49 6.44 -26.02
CA ALA A 63 -1.18 6.75 -25.48
C ALA A 63 -0.10 5.87 -26.12
N PRO A 64 1.05 6.43 -26.52
CA PRO A 64 2.11 5.66 -27.14
C PRO A 64 2.67 4.62 -26.14
N PRO A 65 2.84 3.36 -26.55
CA PRO A 65 3.38 2.33 -25.68
C PRO A 65 4.83 2.64 -25.31
N LEU A 66 5.29 2.09 -24.18
CA LEU A 66 6.68 2.20 -23.75
C LEU A 66 7.61 1.58 -24.80
N LYS A 67 8.65 2.32 -25.19
CA LYS A 67 9.61 1.91 -26.22
C LYS A 67 10.71 1.07 -25.59
N ARG A 68 10.92 -0.14 -26.11
CA ARG A 68 11.98 -1.05 -25.65
C ARG A 68 13.35 -0.53 -26.09
N CYS A 69 14.39 -0.77 -25.29
CA CYS A 69 15.77 -0.61 -25.74
C CYS A 69 16.00 -1.33 -27.07
N SER A 70 16.54 -0.66 -28.08
CA SER A 70 16.67 -1.23 -29.42
C SER A 70 17.68 -2.37 -29.50
N ALA A 71 18.65 -2.43 -28.58
CA ALA A 71 19.71 -3.43 -28.58
C ALA A 71 19.31 -4.71 -27.83
N CYS A 72 19.01 -4.63 -26.52
CA CYS A 72 18.68 -5.81 -25.70
C CYS A 72 17.19 -6.14 -25.62
N LYS A 73 16.30 -5.22 -26.02
CA LYS A 73 14.82 -5.37 -25.98
C LYS A 73 14.20 -5.53 -24.57
N VAL A 74 14.97 -5.34 -23.49
CA VAL A 74 14.50 -5.55 -22.09
C VAL A 74 13.87 -4.30 -21.46
N PRO A 75 14.62 -3.26 -21.04
CA PRO A 75 14.01 -2.11 -20.39
C PRO A 75 13.15 -1.33 -21.38
N ARG A 76 12.13 -0.66 -20.86
CA ARG A 76 11.17 0.12 -21.64
C ARG A 76 11.07 1.55 -21.13
N TYR A 77 10.90 2.50 -22.04
CA TYR A 77 10.98 3.92 -21.75
C TYR A 77 9.78 4.69 -22.27
N CYS A 78 9.30 5.64 -21.48
CA CYS A 78 8.26 6.58 -21.91
C CYS A 78 8.80 7.65 -22.87
N SER A 79 10.11 7.93 -22.83
CA SER A 79 10.74 8.95 -23.67
C SER A 79 12.20 8.62 -24.01
N SER A 80 12.72 9.25 -25.05
CA SER A 80 14.15 9.21 -25.41
C SER A 80 15.03 9.80 -24.32
N GLU A 81 14.51 10.77 -23.55
CA GLU A 81 15.19 11.34 -22.39
C GLU A 81 15.36 10.31 -21.27
N CYS A 82 14.30 9.57 -20.92
CA CYS A 82 14.41 8.49 -19.92
C CYS A 82 15.38 7.40 -20.36
N HIS A 83 15.38 7.03 -21.65
CA HIS A 83 16.38 6.10 -22.20
C HIS A 83 17.81 6.63 -22.01
N LYS A 84 18.08 7.90 -22.38
CA LYS A 84 19.42 8.51 -22.22
C LYS A 84 19.85 8.53 -20.76
N LYS A 85 18.96 8.88 -19.83
CA LYS A 85 19.28 8.91 -18.40
C LYS A 85 19.59 7.52 -17.85
N ASP A 86 18.81 6.51 -18.23
CA ASP A 86 19.05 5.12 -17.82
C ASP A 86 20.34 4.54 -18.42
N TRP A 87 20.61 4.87 -19.69
CA TRP A 87 21.83 4.51 -20.38
C TRP A 87 23.07 4.96 -19.60
N LEU A 88 23.08 6.22 -19.17
CA LEU A 88 24.16 6.80 -18.37
C LEU A 88 24.20 6.27 -16.92
N ALA A 89 23.04 5.97 -16.33
CA ALA A 89 22.96 5.48 -14.95
C ALA A 89 23.52 4.05 -14.77
N GLY A 90 23.54 3.25 -15.83
CA GLY A 90 24.14 1.92 -15.78
C GLY A 90 23.74 0.99 -16.93
N HIS A 91 22.65 1.29 -17.65
CA HIS A 91 22.18 0.39 -18.71
C HIS A 91 23.21 0.22 -19.83
N LEU A 92 24.09 1.21 -20.10
CA LEU A 92 25.22 1.07 -21.03
C LEU A 92 26.05 -0.21 -20.77
N LYS A 93 26.33 -0.53 -19.51
CA LYS A 93 27.11 -1.71 -19.12
C LYS A 93 26.27 -2.98 -19.04
N GLU A 94 25.00 -2.86 -18.66
CA GLU A 94 24.06 -3.98 -18.50
C GLU A 94 23.52 -4.49 -19.86
N CYS A 95 23.37 -3.61 -20.84
CA CYS A 95 22.72 -3.89 -22.13
C CYS A 95 23.35 -5.07 -22.89
N PRO A 96 24.69 -5.17 -23.04
CA PRO A 96 25.31 -6.32 -23.72
C PRO A 96 25.03 -7.66 -23.02
N ILE A 97 24.93 -7.66 -21.70
CA ILE A 97 24.63 -8.85 -20.89
C ILE A 97 23.21 -9.29 -21.18
N LEU A 98 22.24 -8.39 -21.01
CA LEU A 98 20.82 -8.68 -21.28
C LEU A 98 20.57 -9.12 -22.73
N LYS A 99 21.32 -8.56 -23.69
CA LYS A 99 21.24 -8.97 -25.10
C LYS A 99 21.71 -10.42 -25.32
N SER A 100 22.65 -10.91 -24.52
CA SER A 100 23.26 -12.24 -24.68
C SER A 100 22.51 -13.37 -23.99
N LEU A 101 21.60 -13.03 -23.06
CA LEU A 101 20.89 -14.01 -22.25
C LEU A 101 19.58 -14.45 -22.94
N PRO A 102 19.18 -15.73 -22.79
CA PRO A 102 17.97 -16.25 -23.41
C PRO A 102 16.68 -15.72 -22.76
N ASP A 103 16.75 -15.34 -21.47
CA ASP A 103 15.65 -14.75 -20.73
C ASP A 103 16.16 -13.68 -19.76
N ILE A 104 15.25 -12.85 -19.27
CA ILE A 104 15.48 -11.81 -18.28
C ILE A 104 15.77 -12.48 -16.92
N PRO A 105 16.95 -12.26 -16.30
CA PRO A 105 17.25 -12.85 -15.01
C PRO A 105 16.31 -12.36 -13.91
N PRO A 106 16.16 -13.11 -12.79
CA PRO A 106 15.40 -12.68 -11.64
C PRO A 106 15.81 -11.27 -11.16
N THR A 107 14.85 -10.51 -10.63
CA THR A 107 15.07 -9.12 -10.19
C THR A 107 16.27 -8.98 -9.23
N PRO A 108 16.47 -9.84 -8.21
CA PRO A 108 17.66 -9.77 -7.35
C PRO A 108 18.99 -10.01 -8.08
N VAL A 109 19.00 -10.90 -9.08
CA VAL A 109 20.19 -11.18 -9.92
C VAL A 109 20.51 -9.96 -10.80
N ARG A 110 19.51 -9.35 -11.43
CA ARG A 110 19.69 -8.11 -12.21
C ARG A 110 20.19 -6.96 -11.33
N ALA A 111 19.61 -6.80 -10.15
CA ALA A 111 20.08 -5.84 -9.16
C ALA A 111 21.56 -6.06 -8.80
N LEU A 112 21.94 -7.30 -8.51
CA LEU A 112 23.32 -7.67 -8.21
C LEU A 112 24.28 -7.40 -9.38
N ILE A 113 23.89 -7.73 -10.62
CA ILE A 113 24.67 -7.40 -11.83
C ILE A 113 24.92 -5.90 -11.90
N GLN A 114 23.89 -5.06 -11.75
CA GLN A 114 24.05 -3.61 -11.80
C GLN A 114 25.01 -3.11 -10.72
N LEU A 115 24.94 -3.65 -9.50
CA LEU A 115 25.87 -3.32 -8.42
C LEU A 115 27.31 -3.75 -8.74
N LEU A 116 27.51 -4.97 -9.26
CA LEU A 116 28.84 -5.47 -9.64
C LEU A 116 29.47 -4.66 -10.77
N LEU A 117 28.67 -4.12 -11.69
CA LEU A 117 29.12 -3.27 -12.80
C LEU A 117 29.38 -1.82 -12.39
N GLN A 118 28.72 -1.35 -11.33
CA GLN A 118 28.96 -0.03 -10.73
C GLN A 118 30.26 0.00 -9.91
N HIS A 119 30.55 -1.08 -9.17
CA HIS A 119 31.77 -1.19 -8.34
C HIS A 119 32.88 -1.92 -9.08
N GLN A 120 33.91 -1.18 -9.53
CA GLN A 120 35.10 -1.75 -10.16
C GLN A 120 35.89 -2.64 -9.18
N HIS A 121 36.64 -3.61 -9.73
CA HIS A 121 37.50 -4.49 -8.95
C HIS A 121 38.53 -3.68 -8.14
N GLY A 122 38.63 -3.94 -6.83
CA GLY A 122 39.50 -3.20 -5.90
C GLY A 122 38.85 -1.99 -5.22
N ALA A 123 37.65 -1.55 -5.62
CA ALA A 123 36.92 -0.51 -4.88
C ALA A 123 36.34 -1.08 -3.58
N SER A 124 36.58 -0.41 -2.45
CA SER A 124 35.90 -0.73 -1.19
C SER A 124 34.38 -0.63 -1.38
N LEU A 125 33.63 -1.54 -0.77
CA LEU A 125 32.18 -1.42 -0.67
C LEU A 125 31.80 0.00 -0.22
N ASN A 126 30.73 0.55 -0.79
CA ASN A 126 30.26 1.88 -0.39
C ASN A 126 30.08 1.93 1.14
N PRO A 127 30.71 2.89 1.85
CA PRO A 127 30.62 2.98 3.31
C PRO A 127 29.18 3.00 3.84
N ARG A 128 28.23 3.48 3.04
CA ARG A 128 26.79 3.50 3.36
C ARG A 128 26.21 2.09 3.59
N TRP A 129 26.84 1.04 3.07
CA TRP A 129 26.40 -0.35 3.25
C TRP A 129 26.97 -1.00 4.50
N ALA A 130 28.07 -0.48 5.05
CA ALA A 130 28.77 -1.11 6.17
C ALA A 130 27.91 -1.14 7.44
N ALA A 131 26.95 -0.24 7.56
CA ALA A 131 26.00 -0.20 8.67
C ALA A 131 24.81 -1.17 8.52
N LEU A 132 24.61 -1.76 7.34
CA LEU A 132 23.49 -2.66 7.07
C LEU A 132 23.81 -4.10 7.46
N GLU A 133 22.87 -4.73 8.17
CA GLU A 133 22.99 -6.13 8.55
C GLU A 133 22.72 -7.06 7.37
N SER A 134 23.59 -8.06 7.22
CA SER A 134 23.54 -9.05 6.15
C SER A 134 22.87 -10.36 6.58
N HIS A 135 22.86 -10.67 7.88
CA HIS A 135 22.34 -11.92 8.44
C HIS A 135 22.84 -13.18 7.72
N VAL A 136 24.08 -13.15 7.21
CA VAL A 136 24.67 -14.26 6.44
C VAL A 136 24.63 -15.57 7.24
N GLU A 137 25.01 -15.54 8.51
CA GLU A 137 25.02 -16.73 9.35
C GLU A 137 23.62 -17.30 9.58
N ASN A 138 22.60 -16.46 9.75
CA ASN A 138 21.21 -16.92 9.86
C ASN A 138 20.69 -17.49 8.52
N LEU A 139 21.04 -16.86 7.40
CA LEU A 139 20.64 -17.31 6.06
C LEU A 139 21.24 -18.68 5.70
N LYS A 140 22.48 -18.96 6.14
CA LYS A 140 23.15 -20.26 5.97
C LYS A 140 22.42 -21.41 6.66
N MET A 141 21.69 -21.14 7.75
CA MET A 141 20.98 -22.20 8.49
C MET A 141 19.87 -22.87 7.68
N ASN A 142 19.31 -22.18 6.67
CA ASN A 142 18.34 -22.77 5.76
C ASN A 142 19.04 -23.19 4.46
N ARG A 143 19.42 -24.46 4.35
CA ARG A 143 20.18 -25.00 3.21
C ARG A 143 19.57 -24.67 1.85
N LYS A 144 18.25 -24.86 1.68
CA LYS A 144 17.58 -24.58 0.39
C LYS A 144 17.67 -23.10 0.02
N ARG A 145 17.42 -22.20 0.98
CA ARG A 145 17.51 -20.75 0.76
C ARG A 145 18.96 -20.32 0.51
N TRP A 146 19.92 -20.93 1.19
CA TRP A 146 21.34 -20.67 1.00
C TRP A 146 21.84 -21.11 -0.37
N ASP A 147 21.49 -22.31 -0.82
CA ASP A 147 21.87 -22.83 -2.14
C ASP A 147 21.32 -21.93 -3.26
N ASP A 148 20.10 -21.40 -3.12
CA ASP A 148 19.51 -20.43 -4.05
C ASP A 148 20.29 -19.10 -4.06
N ILE A 149 20.67 -18.57 -2.89
CA ILE A 149 21.50 -17.34 -2.79
C ILE A 149 22.85 -17.54 -3.50
N VAL A 150 23.52 -18.67 -3.25
CA VAL A 150 24.83 -18.98 -3.86
C VAL A 150 24.68 -19.09 -5.37
N LEU A 151 23.65 -19.80 -5.86
CA LEU A 151 23.37 -19.93 -7.29
C LEU A 151 23.13 -18.57 -7.96
N GLN A 152 22.31 -17.71 -7.34
CA GLN A 152 22.03 -16.37 -7.84
C GLN A 152 23.27 -15.49 -7.88
N ALA A 153 24.13 -15.56 -6.84
CA ALA A 153 25.39 -14.82 -6.79
C ALA A 153 26.38 -15.29 -7.85
N GLN A 154 26.55 -16.61 -8.01
CA GLN A 154 27.39 -17.20 -9.06
C GLN A 154 26.89 -16.80 -10.46
N GLY A 155 25.57 -16.85 -10.69
CA GLY A 155 24.94 -16.39 -11.92
C GLY A 155 25.25 -14.92 -12.20
N ALA A 156 25.07 -14.04 -11.22
CA ALA A 156 25.37 -12.61 -11.39
C ALA A 156 26.85 -12.34 -11.71
N VAL A 157 27.79 -13.04 -11.05
CA VAL A 157 29.23 -12.93 -11.34
C VAL A 157 29.54 -13.40 -12.75
N ALA A 158 29.02 -14.55 -13.16
CA ALA A 158 29.21 -15.09 -14.50
C ALA A 158 28.63 -14.18 -15.59
N PHE A 159 27.38 -13.71 -15.41
CA PHE A 159 26.71 -12.83 -16.38
C PHE A 159 27.38 -11.47 -16.50
N SER A 160 27.85 -10.90 -15.39
CA SER A 160 28.59 -9.62 -15.39
C SER A 160 30.04 -9.74 -15.88
N LYS A 161 30.52 -10.96 -16.15
CA LYS A 161 31.94 -11.26 -16.43
C LYS A 161 32.87 -10.72 -15.34
N SER A 162 32.38 -10.70 -14.11
CA SER A 162 33.18 -10.33 -12.95
C SER A 162 34.20 -11.42 -12.62
N PRO A 163 35.37 -11.07 -12.06
CA PRO A 163 36.32 -12.05 -11.53
C PRO A 163 35.67 -13.02 -10.53
N GLN A 164 36.07 -14.30 -10.58
CA GLN A 164 35.45 -15.37 -9.76
C GLN A 164 35.69 -15.21 -8.26
N ASP A 165 36.77 -14.55 -7.86
CA ASP A 165 37.04 -14.17 -6.47
C ASP A 165 35.99 -13.21 -5.89
N ARG A 166 35.15 -12.58 -6.72
CA ARG A 166 34.04 -11.72 -6.28
C ARG A 166 32.78 -12.49 -5.86
N ILE A 167 32.74 -13.82 -5.96
CA ILE A 167 31.56 -14.61 -5.54
C ILE A 167 31.21 -14.34 -4.07
N GLU A 168 32.20 -14.29 -3.19
CA GLU A 168 31.95 -14.04 -1.76
C GLU A 168 31.34 -12.66 -1.53
N LEU A 169 31.89 -11.64 -2.19
CA LEU A 169 31.32 -10.29 -2.20
C LEU A 169 29.87 -10.31 -2.70
N ALA A 170 29.62 -10.99 -3.82
CA ALA A 170 28.31 -11.07 -4.45
C ALA A 170 27.27 -11.72 -3.52
N ILE A 171 27.66 -12.78 -2.80
CA ILE A 171 26.83 -13.41 -1.75
C ILE A 171 26.52 -12.40 -0.66
N GLN A 172 27.53 -11.71 -0.12
CA GLN A 172 27.32 -10.73 0.95
C GLN A 172 26.39 -9.58 0.53
N VAL A 173 26.51 -9.10 -0.71
CA VAL A 173 25.63 -8.05 -1.25
C VAL A 173 24.21 -8.57 -1.42
N LEU A 174 24.03 -9.79 -1.93
CA LEU A 174 22.72 -10.40 -2.09
C LEU A 174 22.02 -10.61 -0.74
N CYS A 175 22.75 -11.09 0.27
CA CYS A 175 22.25 -11.22 1.64
C CYS A 175 21.76 -9.87 2.20
N ARG A 176 22.54 -8.79 2.01
CA ARG A 176 22.10 -7.43 2.40
C ARG A 176 20.84 -6.99 1.65
N MET A 177 20.76 -7.22 0.34
CA MET A 177 19.54 -6.86 -0.41
C MET A 177 18.31 -7.63 0.07
N ILE A 178 18.44 -8.91 0.42
CA ILE A 178 17.34 -9.74 0.91
C ILE A 178 16.71 -9.16 2.18
N THR A 179 17.52 -8.58 3.07
CA THR A 179 17.09 -8.08 4.39
C THR A 179 16.82 -6.58 4.41
N ASN A 180 17.34 -5.80 3.45
CA ASN A 180 17.30 -4.33 3.48
C ASN A 180 16.65 -3.69 2.24
N ALA A 181 16.31 -4.45 1.20
CA ALA A 181 15.66 -3.88 0.02
C ALA A 181 14.15 -3.66 0.25
N PHE A 182 13.67 -2.56 -0.30
CA PHE A 182 12.27 -2.18 -0.36
C PHE A 182 11.63 -2.69 -1.64
N ARG A 183 10.34 -2.99 -1.57
CA ARG A 183 9.51 -3.20 -2.76
C ARG A 183 9.16 -1.83 -3.31
N ALA A 184 9.57 -1.54 -4.54
CA ALA A 184 9.18 -0.33 -5.25
C ALA A 184 7.73 -0.48 -5.71
N THR A 185 6.92 0.54 -5.44
CA THR A 185 5.48 0.52 -5.72
C THR A 185 5.03 1.73 -6.52
N LEU A 186 3.91 1.60 -7.22
CA LEU A 186 3.15 2.74 -7.72
C LEU A 186 2.38 3.40 -6.58
N ALA A 187 1.74 4.54 -6.86
CA ALA A 187 0.99 5.27 -5.85
C ALA A 187 -0.15 4.45 -5.23
N ASP A 188 -0.73 3.50 -5.96
CA ASP A 188 -1.77 2.58 -5.46
C ASP A 188 -1.22 1.33 -4.76
N ASP A 189 0.06 1.35 -4.37
CA ASP A 189 0.79 0.24 -3.73
C ASP A 189 1.04 -0.98 -4.63
N THR A 190 0.73 -0.89 -5.93
CA THR A 190 1.05 -1.95 -6.90
C THR A 190 2.57 -2.15 -6.95
N PRO A 191 3.09 -3.37 -6.69
CA PRO A 191 4.51 -3.64 -6.82
C PRO A 191 4.96 -3.57 -8.28
N VAL A 192 6.12 -2.95 -8.48
CA VAL A 192 6.72 -2.78 -9.82
C VAL A 192 8.22 -3.03 -9.84
N GLY A 193 8.84 -3.30 -8.69
CA GLY A 193 10.27 -3.60 -8.66
C GLY A 193 10.91 -3.61 -7.28
N LEU A 194 12.24 -3.51 -7.31
CA LEU A 194 13.11 -3.51 -6.15
C LEU A 194 13.80 -2.15 -6.01
N CYS A 195 13.76 -1.59 -4.82
CA CYS A 195 14.53 -0.41 -4.43
C CYS A 195 15.51 -0.80 -3.33
N PHE A 196 16.79 -0.54 -3.50
CA PHE A 196 17.78 -0.72 -2.45
C PHE A 196 18.41 0.63 -2.15
N GLU A 197 18.08 1.17 -0.98
CA GLU A 197 18.53 2.47 -0.51
C GLU A 197 19.04 2.35 0.93
N PRO A 198 20.38 2.33 1.13
CA PRO A 198 20.97 2.10 2.44
C PRO A 198 20.54 3.08 3.53
N ILE A 199 20.32 4.34 3.19
CA ILE A 199 19.91 5.34 4.19
C ILE A 199 18.52 5.02 4.73
N LEU A 200 17.57 4.69 3.86
CA LEU A 200 16.21 4.34 4.27
C LEU A 200 16.16 3.03 5.05
N ALA A 201 17.03 2.07 4.71
CA ALA A 201 17.12 0.77 5.37
C ALA A 201 17.61 0.83 6.83
N LEU A 202 18.08 2.00 7.30
CA LEU A 202 18.41 2.21 8.72
C LEU A 202 17.17 2.46 9.60
N ALA A 203 16.00 2.74 9.02
CA ALA A 203 14.77 2.92 9.81
C ALA A 203 14.31 1.56 10.35
N ASN A 204 14.31 1.40 11.67
CA ASN A 204 13.98 0.13 12.32
C ASN A 204 12.49 -0.22 12.22
N HIS A 205 12.16 -1.47 12.57
CA HIS A 205 10.78 -1.96 12.52
C HIS A 205 9.95 -1.60 13.76
N SER A 206 8.69 -1.21 13.55
CA SER A 206 7.62 -1.32 14.54
C SER A 206 6.32 -1.81 13.90
N CYS A 207 5.52 -2.61 14.62
CA CYS A 207 4.15 -2.98 14.19
C CYS A 207 3.15 -1.83 14.38
N SER A 208 3.55 -0.74 15.04
CA SER A 208 2.88 0.56 15.08
C SER A 208 3.91 1.61 14.65
N PRO A 209 4.18 1.76 13.34
CA PRO A 209 5.22 2.65 12.85
C PRO A 209 4.77 4.12 12.94
N ASN A 210 5.74 5.03 13.15
CA ASN A 210 5.53 6.48 13.11
C ASN A 210 5.89 7.09 11.75
N ALA A 211 6.41 6.31 10.81
CA ALA A 211 6.75 6.75 9.46
C ALA A 211 6.39 5.71 8.38
N VAL A 212 6.27 6.17 7.14
CA VAL A 212 5.96 5.35 5.97
C VAL A 212 6.82 5.72 4.76
N VAL A 213 7.22 4.72 3.98
CA VAL A 213 7.94 4.91 2.71
C VAL A 213 6.93 5.07 1.58
N VAL A 214 7.07 6.13 0.79
CA VAL A 214 6.18 6.44 -0.34
C VAL A 214 7.01 6.69 -1.59
N PHE A 215 6.66 6.01 -2.68
CA PHE A 215 7.28 6.20 -3.99
C PHE A 215 6.52 7.22 -4.82
N ASN A 216 7.26 8.06 -5.55
CA ASN A 216 6.73 9.02 -6.51
C ASN A 216 7.53 8.89 -7.81
N GLY A 217 7.20 7.86 -8.59
CA GLY A 217 8.05 7.41 -9.70
C GLY A 217 9.41 6.93 -9.18
N ARG A 218 10.50 7.47 -9.72
CA ARG A 218 11.87 7.13 -9.28
C ARG A 218 12.21 7.66 -7.89
N SER A 219 11.59 8.76 -7.47
CA SER A 219 11.90 9.37 -6.18
C SER A 219 11.20 8.63 -5.05
N VAL A 220 11.84 8.56 -3.89
CA VAL A 220 11.31 7.90 -2.69
C VAL A 220 11.37 8.87 -1.52
N ALA A 221 10.33 8.85 -0.70
CA ALA A 221 10.21 9.68 0.50
C ALA A 221 9.91 8.80 1.73
N LEU A 222 10.53 9.12 2.86
CA LEU A 222 10.10 8.68 4.18
C LEU A 222 9.30 9.82 4.80
N ARG A 223 8.04 9.58 5.17
CA ARG A 223 7.11 10.61 5.64
C ARG A 223 6.54 10.24 7.00
N ALA A 224 6.35 11.23 7.86
CA ALA A 224 5.83 11.03 9.20
C ALA A 224 4.32 10.74 9.16
N LEU A 225 3.89 9.73 9.91
CA LEU A 225 2.48 9.36 10.14
C LEU A 225 1.91 10.06 11.38
N GLU A 226 2.78 10.44 12.31
CA GLU A 226 2.46 11.15 13.54
C GLU A 226 3.57 12.16 13.84
N SER A 227 3.39 13.02 14.85
CA SER A 227 4.48 13.90 15.29
C SER A 227 5.61 13.06 15.87
N ILE A 228 6.86 13.38 15.52
CA ILE A 228 8.06 12.69 16.01
C ILE A 228 8.94 13.75 16.67
N GLY A 229 9.20 13.61 17.96
CA GLY A 229 10.02 14.55 18.71
C GLY A 229 11.51 14.44 18.35
N GLU A 230 12.27 15.51 18.55
CA GLU A 230 13.73 15.47 18.43
C GLU A 230 14.34 14.34 19.28
N GLY A 231 15.22 13.54 18.69
CA GLY A 231 15.86 12.38 19.32
C GLY A 231 15.01 11.11 19.33
N GLU A 232 13.71 11.17 18.98
CA GLU A 232 12.87 9.98 18.88
C GLU A 232 13.24 9.14 17.65
N GLN A 233 13.18 7.81 17.82
CA GLN A 233 13.52 6.87 16.76
C GLN A 233 12.42 6.81 15.69
N VAL A 234 12.84 6.77 14.43
CA VAL A 234 11.97 6.65 13.27
C VAL A 234 11.78 5.17 12.93
N PHE A 235 10.52 4.72 12.96
CA PHE A 235 10.12 3.34 12.71
C PHE A 235 9.21 3.22 11.49
N ILE A 236 9.48 2.20 10.67
CA ILE A 236 8.64 1.77 9.55
C ILE A 236 8.11 0.35 9.78
N SER A 237 7.10 -0.07 9.01
CA SER A 237 6.70 -1.49 9.02
C SER A 237 7.41 -2.26 7.91
N TYR A 238 8.05 -3.38 8.26
CA TYR A 238 8.72 -4.27 7.30
C TYR A 238 7.78 -5.33 6.71
N ILE A 239 6.59 -5.45 7.30
CA ILE A 239 5.59 -6.48 7.07
C ILE A 239 4.18 -5.86 7.05
N THR A 240 3.18 -6.68 6.78
CA THR A 240 1.77 -6.31 6.97
C THR A 240 1.45 -6.24 8.47
N ALA A 241 1.45 -5.03 9.03
CA ALA A 241 1.26 -4.83 10.48
C ALA A 241 -0.17 -5.13 10.99
N THR A 242 -1.13 -5.37 10.09
CA THR A 242 -2.54 -5.65 10.41
C THR A 242 -2.83 -7.14 10.62
N GLU A 243 -1.87 -8.03 10.36
CA GLU A 243 -1.98 -9.46 10.69
C GLU A 243 -1.96 -9.70 12.21
N ASP A 244 -2.34 -10.89 12.65
CA ASP A 244 -2.26 -11.28 14.06
C ASP A 244 -0.81 -11.36 14.57
N ARG A 245 -0.62 -11.32 15.89
CA ARG A 245 0.72 -11.29 16.49
C ARG A 245 1.59 -12.48 16.10
N THR A 246 1.03 -13.68 16.02
CA THR A 246 1.79 -14.89 15.67
C THR A 246 2.30 -14.82 14.24
N SER A 247 1.44 -14.41 13.29
CA SER A 247 1.84 -14.19 11.90
C SER A 247 2.89 -13.09 11.78
N ARG A 248 2.71 -11.95 12.46
CA ARG A 248 3.71 -10.86 12.47
C ARG A 248 5.08 -11.33 12.99
N GLN A 249 5.13 -12.01 14.14
CA GLN A 249 6.39 -12.52 14.71
C GLN A 249 7.04 -13.57 13.79
N THR A 250 6.24 -14.47 13.22
CA THR A 250 6.73 -15.50 12.28
C THR A 250 7.37 -14.85 11.06
N ASN A 251 6.69 -13.88 10.43
CA ASN A 251 7.20 -13.15 9.26
C ASN A 251 8.51 -12.41 9.58
N LEU A 252 8.59 -11.73 10.73
CA LEU A 252 9.79 -11.01 11.14
C LEU A 252 10.96 -11.96 11.43
N LYS A 253 10.71 -13.06 12.14
CA LYS A 253 11.72 -14.06 12.46
C LYS A 253 12.26 -14.78 11.23
N GLN A 254 11.39 -15.14 10.28
CA GLN A 254 11.80 -15.86 9.08
C GLN A 254 12.57 -14.98 8.08
N ARG A 255 12.21 -13.70 7.98
CA ARG A 255 12.78 -12.79 6.98
C ARG A 255 13.91 -11.91 7.51
N TYR A 256 13.80 -11.43 8.75
CA TYR A 256 14.67 -10.43 9.37
C TYR A 256 15.34 -10.92 10.67
N PHE A 257 15.07 -12.17 11.10
CA PHE A 257 15.81 -12.85 12.16
C PHE A 257 15.77 -12.20 13.55
N PHE A 258 14.70 -11.48 13.87
CA PHE A 258 14.48 -10.93 15.21
C PHE A 258 13.03 -11.15 15.69
N ASP A 259 12.85 -11.11 17.00
CA ASP A 259 11.54 -11.11 17.66
C ASP A 259 11.16 -9.67 18.03
N CYS A 260 10.02 -9.19 17.55
CA CYS A 260 9.60 -7.80 17.74
C CYS A 260 9.07 -7.53 19.15
N GLN A 261 9.60 -6.49 19.81
CA GLN A 261 9.25 -6.13 21.18
C GLN A 261 8.46 -4.80 21.28
N CYS A 262 8.00 -4.24 20.14
CA CYS A 262 7.21 -3.02 20.14
C CYS A 262 5.93 -3.13 20.99
N GLY A 263 5.35 -1.99 21.39
CA GLY A 263 4.14 -1.96 22.25
C GLY A 263 3.00 -2.85 21.77
N LYS A 264 2.76 -2.90 20.45
CA LYS A 264 1.73 -3.76 19.84
C LYS A 264 2.01 -5.25 19.98
N CYS A 265 3.27 -5.67 19.96
CA CYS A 265 3.65 -7.07 20.13
C CYS A 265 3.82 -7.50 21.59
N SER A 266 4.33 -6.62 22.45
CA SER A 266 4.54 -6.90 23.87
C SER A 266 3.22 -6.99 24.64
N LYS A 267 2.23 -6.17 24.29
CA LYS A 267 0.90 -6.16 24.92
C LYS A 267 -0.17 -6.93 24.14
N ASP A 268 0.20 -7.55 23.01
CA ASP A 268 -0.72 -8.19 22.06
C ASP A 268 -1.92 -7.29 21.71
N GLU A 269 -1.62 -6.04 21.33
CA GLU A 269 -2.65 -5.03 21.11
C GLU A 269 -3.49 -5.33 19.87
N SER A 270 -4.81 -5.26 20.03
CA SER A 270 -5.75 -5.28 18.91
C SER A 270 -5.67 -3.97 18.10
N PRO A 271 -6.15 -3.96 16.84
CA PRO A 271 -6.28 -2.75 16.05
C PRO A 271 -7.08 -1.65 16.78
N TYR A 272 -8.13 -2.03 17.51
CA TYR A 272 -8.93 -1.09 18.32
C TYR A 272 -8.12 -0.44 19.45
N SER A 273 -7.23 -1.18 20.11
CA SER A 273 -6.34 -0.62 21.13
C SER A 273 -5.32 0.33 20.52
N THR A 274 -4.79 -0.02 19.34
CA THR A 274 -3.88 0.83 18.56
C THR A 274 -4.57 2.14 18.15
N PHE A 275 -5.82 2.04 17.68
CA PHE A 275 -6.66 3.20 17.33
C PHE A 275 -6.87 4.16 18.50
N LEU A 276 -7.22 3.64 19.69
CA LEU A 276 -7.43 4.47 20.88
C LEU A 276 -6.16 5.19 21.35
N ARG A 277 -4.98 4.57 21.17
CA ARG A 277 -3.68 5.20 21.49
C ARG A 277 -3.37 6.39 20.60
N TYR A 278 -3.75 6.33 19.33
CA TYR A 278 -3.61 7.48 18.42
C TYR A 278 -4.56 8.63 18.80
N ALA A 279 -5.65 8.34 19.53
CA ALA A 279 -6.64 9.31 20.02
C ALA A 279 -7.01 10.33 18.94
N PRO A 280 -7.67 9.91 17.84
CA PRO A 280 -7.99 10.82 16.75
C PRO A 280 -8.86 11.95 17.30
N LYS A 281 -8.26 13.12 17.49
CA LYS A 281 -9.06 14.34 17.62
C LYS A 281 -9.83 14.47 16.32
N ALA A 282 -11.14 14.70 16.42
CA ALA A 282 -12.02 14.94 15.29
C ALA A 282 -11.55 16.19 14.53
N GLU A 283 -10.64 16.02 13.59
CA GLU A 283 -10.03 17.12 12.86
C GLU A 283 -10.13 16.86 11.35
N GLY A 284 -10.70 17.84 10.65
CA GLY A 284 -10.83 17.86 9.20
C GLY A 284 -12.15 17.31 8.66
N ARG A 285 -12.31 17.41 7.35
CA ARG A 285 -13.55 17.07 6.63
C ARG A 285 -13.85 15.58 6.63
N VAL A 286 -12.80 14.75 6.72
CA VAL A 286 -12.90 13.28 6.73
C VAL A 286 -13.72 12.76 7.93
N ASP A 287 -13.79 13.52 9.02
CA ASP A 287 -14.57 13.15 10.19
C ASP A 287 -16.08 13.11 9.90
N LEU A 288 -16.58 13.91 8.94
CA LEU A 288 -17.98 13.81 8.51
C LEU A 288 -18.33 12.45 7.91
N LEU A 289 -17.34 11.71 7.41
CA LEU A 289 -17.50 10.35 6.87
C LEU A 289 -17.27 9.29 7.96
N CYS A 290 -16.19 9.43 8.73
CA CYS A 290 -15.77 8.41 9.69
C CYS A 290 -16.47 8.50 11.06
N ASN A 291 -16.86 9.70 11.52
CA ASN A 291 -17.43 9.95 12.83
C ASN A 291 -16.55 9.42 13.98
N SER A 292 -15.45 10.14 14.28
CA SER A 292 -14.43 9.71 15.24
C SER A 292 -14.97 9.46 16.64
N ASP A 293 -16.00 10.21 17.07
CA ASP A 293 -16.67 9.98 18.36
C ASP A 293 -17.35 8.61 18.42
N SER A 294 -18.05 8.23 17.34
CA SER A 294 -18.68 6.91 17.24
C SER A 294 -17.64 5.79 17.16
N LEU A 295 -16.57 5.99 16.38
CA LEU A 295 -15.47 5.02 16.28
C LEU A 295 -14.76 4.82 17.62
N THR A 296 -14.53 5.89 18.37
CA THR A 296 -13.89 5.84 19.70
C THR A 296 -14.74 5.03 20.67
N ARG A 297 -16.04 5.33 20.79
CA ARG A 297 -16.96 4.54 21.64
C ARG A 297 -17.01 3.08 21.21
N ASN A 298 -17.03 2.80 19.91
CA ASN A 298 -17.04 1.42 19.41
C ASN A 298 -15.73 0.69 19.75
N ALA A 299 -14.58 1.34 19.57
CA ALA A 299 -13.28 0.79 19.90
C ALA A 299 -13.18 0.49 21.41
N GLU A 300 -13.63 1.39 22.29
CA GLU A 300 -13.66 1.16 23.75
C GLU A 300 -14.49 -0.09 24.12
N ASN A 301 -15.66 -0.25 23.50
CA ASN A 301 -16.52 -1.41 23.68
C ASN A 301 -15.86 -2.70 23.17
N LEU A 302 -15.21 -2.64 22.01
CA LEU A 302 -14.52 -3.79 21.40
C LEU A 302 -13.27 -4.19 22.19
N VAL A 303 -12.47 -3.24 22.66
CA VAL A 303 -11.31 -3.52 23.53
C VAL A 303 -11.76 -4.16 24.84
N SER A 304 -12.84 -3.66 25.44
CA SER A 304 -13.41 -4.23 26.66
C SER A 304 -13.87 -5.67 26.47
N ARG A 305 -14.48 -5.99 25.31
CA ARG A 305 -14.86 -7.37 24.94
C ARG A 305 -13.64 -8.24 24.68
N TYR A 306 -12.69 -7.76 23.89
CA TYR A 306 -11.47 -8.48 23.54
C TYR A 306 -10.65 -8.88 24.77
N LYS A 307 -10.55 -7.99 25.77
CA LYS A 307 -9.85 -8.30 27.03
C LYS A 307 -10.56 -9.36 27.88
N ARG A 308 -11.90 -9.38 27.90
CA ARG A 308 -12.67 -10.39 28.67
C ARG A 308 -12.53 -11.78 28.09
N THR A 309 -12.35 -11.88 26.77
CA THR A 309 -12.22 -13.15 26.08
C THR A 309 -10.76 -13.64 26.02
N ASN A 310 -9.77 -12.75 26.11
CA ASN A 310 -8.33 -13.06 26.07
C ASN A 310 -7.71 -13.27 27.47
N VAL A 311 -8.24 -14.18 28.28
CA VAL A 311 -7.72 -14.45 29.65
C VAL A 311 -6.42 -15.30 29.64
N GLY A 312 -5.94 -15.73 28.47
CA GLY A 312 -4.82 -16.69 28.33
C GLY A 312 -3.71 -16.33 27.34
N GLY A 313 -3.66 -15.12 26.79
CA GLY A 313 -2.56 -14.68 25.92
C GLY A 313 -2.62 -15.19 24.47
N GLY A 314 -3.81 -15.12 23.84
CA GLY A 314 -4.00 -15.39 22.42
C GLY A 314 -5.30 -14.78 21.89
N CYS A 315 -5.43 -14.63 20.57
CA CYS A 315 -6.70 -14.19 19.98
C CYS A 315 -7.81 -15.17 20.40
N PRO A 316 -8.88 -14.71 21.09
CA PRO A 316 -9.93 -15.60 21.59
C PRO A 316 -10.79 -16.24 20.50
N ILE A 317 -10.53 -15.91 19.24
CA ILE A 317 -11.37 -16.25 18.10
C ILE A 317 -10.62 -17.25 17.24
N ASP A 318 -11.21 -18.43 17.09
CA ASP A 318 -10.68 -19.43 16.18
C ASP A 318 -11.06 -19.08 14.72
N PHE A 319 -10.17 -18.34 14.06
CA PHE A 319 -10.28 -18.06 12.63
C PHE A 319 -9.68 -19.18 11.75
N SER A 320 -9.40 -20.38 12.28
CA SER A 320 -8.79 -21.47 11.52
C SER A 320 -9.58 -21.83 10.26
N LYS A 321 -10.92 -21.94 10.39
CA LYS A 321 -11.80 -22.27 9.28
C LYS A 321 -11.84 -21.17 8.21
N ALA A 322 -11.95 -19.91 8.62
CA ALA A 322 -11.91 -18.76 7.71
C ALA A 322 -10.56 -18.68 6.98
N THR A 323 -9.47 -18.90 7.71
CA THR A 323 -8.09 -18.91 7.17
C THR A 323 -7.89 -20.05 6.19
N SER A 324 -8.44 -21.24 6.46
CA SER A 324 -8.38 -22.37 5.54
C SER A 324 -9.10 -22.08 4.22
N TYR A 325 -10.29 -21.48 4.25
CA TYR A 325 -10.99 -21.10 3.02
C TYR A 325 -10.27 -19.99 2.26
N LEU A 326 -9.69 -19.02 2.96
CA LEU A 326 -8.87 -17.99 2.34
C LEU A 326 -7.66 -18.61 1.62
N GLN A 327 -6.92 -19.51 2.27
CA GLN A 327 -5.80 -20.23 1.67
C GLN A 327 -6.25 -21.08 0.47
N GLN A 328 -7.40 -21.77 0.59
CA GLN A 328 -7.98 -22.50 -0.53
C GLN A 328 -8.17 -21.58 -1.74
N SER A 329 -8.79 -20.40 -1.55
CA SER A 329 -9.03 -19.44 -2.64
C SER A 329 -7.74 -18.93 -3.31
N GLN A 330 -6.65 -18.81 -2.54
CA GLN A 330 -5.34 -18.37 -3.04
C GLN A 330 -4.66 -19.44 -3.90
N THR A 331 -4.90 -20.72 -3.62
CA THR A 331 -4.34 -21.85 -4.40
C THR A 331 -5.15 -22.18 -5.67
N MET A 332 -6.36 -21.62 -5.82
CA MET A 332 -7.18 -21.84 -7.01
C MET A 332 -6.59 -21.13 -8.23
N ASN A 333 -6.14 -21.92 -9.21
CA ASN A 333 -5.72 -21.43 -10.54
C ASN A 333 -6.94 -21.28 -11.47
N THR A 334 -7.90 -20.45 -11.09
CA THR A 334 -9.16 -20.23 -11.81
C THR A 334 -9.46 -18.74 -11.96
N TYR A 335 -10.42 -18.39 -12.81
CA TYR A 335 -10.87 -17.01 -12.96
C TYR A 335 -11.49 -16.46 -11.65
N PRO A 336 -11.40 -15.15 -11.38
CA PRO A 336 -11.78 -14.53 -10.11
C PRO A 336 -13.20 -14.90 -9.62
N GLY A 337 -14.19 -14.89 -10.52
CA GLY A 337 -15.58 -15.24 -10.19
C GLY A 337 -15.76 -16.64 -9.56
N ALA A 338 -14.92 -17.61 -9.92
CA ALA A 338 -14.96 -18.96 -9.33
C ALA A 338 -14.47 -18.99 -7.87
N LYS A 339 -13.72 -17.97 -7.42
CA LYS A 339 -13.21 -17.86 -6.04
C LYS A 339 -14.26 -17.26 -5.09
N THR A 340 -15.21 -16.48 -5.62
CA THR A 340 -16.22 -15.75 -4.82
C THR A 340 -17.01 -16.65 -3.87
N PRO A 341 -17.52 -17.83 -4.24
CA PRO A 341 -18.24 -18.70 -3.30
C PRO A 341 -17.38 -19.18 -2.12
N VAL A 342 -16.09 -19.45 -2.36
CA VAL A 342 -15.15 -19.88 -1.30
C VAL A 342 -14.84 -18.73 -0.36
N LEU A 343 -14.66 -17.53 -0.90
CA LEU A 343 -14.43 -16.32 -0.10
C LEU A 343 -15.67 -15.93 0.74
N LYS A 344 -16.88 -16.07 0.19
CA LYS A 344 -18.12 -15.87 0.97
C LYS A 344 -18.20 -16.86 2.13
N LYS A 345 -17.84 -18.14 1.93
CA LYS A 345 -17.72 -19.12 3.04
C LYS A 345 -16.67 -18.70 4.08
N ALA A 346 -15.52 -18.17 3.64
CA ALA A 346 -14.49 -17.65 4.53
C ALA A 346 -15.02 -16.50 5.39
N ALA A 347 -15.76 -15.57 4.79
CA ALA A 347 -16.34 -14.43 5.47
C ALA A 347 -17.41 -14.84 6.49
N CYS A 348 -18.32 -15.75 6.13
CA CYS A 348 -19.31 -16.30 7.08
C CYS A 348 -18.65 -17.02 8.26
N ALA A 349 -17.50 -17.67 8.03
CA ALA A 349 -16.73 -18.33 9.09
C ALA A 349 -16.00 -17.35 10.03
N CYS A 350 -16.10 -16.03 9.81
CA CYS A 350 -15.52 -15.02 10.69
C CYS A 350 -16.48 -14.49 11.78
N GLU A 351 -17.69 -15.06 11.91
CA GLU A 351 -18.69 -14.66 12.91
C GLU A 351 -18.99 -13.13 12.91
N PRO A 352 -19.55 -12.59 11.82
CA PRO A 352 -19.68 -11.14 11.62
C PRO A 352 -20.52 -10.42 12.70
N ASP A 353 -21.43 -11.13 13.38
CA ASP A 353 -22.28 -10.58 14.44
C ASP A 353 -21.49 -10.01 15.64
N ARG A 354 -20.21 -10.36 15.76
CA ARG A 354 -19.32 -9.85 16.80
C ARG A 354 -18.91 -8.39 16.57
N GLY A 355 -18.90 -7.94 15.32
CA GLY A 355 -18.48 -6.59 14.95
C GLY A 355 -16.96 -6.35 15.02
N GLU A 356 -16.14 -7.40 15.13
CA GLU A 356 -14.68 -7.30 15.25
C GLU A 356 -13.97 -7.27 13.88
N PHE A 357 -14.49 -6.49 12.93
CA PHE A 357 -14.11 -6.52 11.53
C PHE A 357 -12.67 -6.13 11.19
N ALA A 358 -12.01 -5.33 12.03
CA ALA A 358 -10.61 -4.95 11.81
C ALA A 358 -9.61 -6.09 12.10
N LEU A 359 -10.03 -7.19 12.74
CA LEU A 359 -9.16 -8.33 13.04
C LEU A 359 -8.92 -9.20 11.80
N HIS A 360 -7.66 -9.59 11.57
CA HIS A 360 -7.31 -10.60 10.58
C HIS A 360 -8.03 -11.92 10.87
N PRO A 361 -8.61 -12.64 9.88
CA PRO A 361 -8.48 -12.45 8.42
C PRO A 361 -9.57 -11.61 7.75
N VAL A 362 -10.50 -11.00 8.49
CA VAL A 362 -11.68 -10.33 7.91
C VAL A 362 -11.33 -9.28 6.85
N PRO A 363 -10.43 -8.30 7.10
CA PRO A 363 -10.08 -7.30 6.09
C PRO A 363 -9.47 -7.93 4.84
N LYS A 364 -8.68 -9.02 4.99
CA LYS A 364 -8.06 -9.70 3.87
C LYS A 364 -9.09 -10.42 3.00
N ILE A 365 -10.02 -11.15 3.63
CA ILE A 365 -11.11 -11.84 2.92
C ILE A 365 -11.99 -10.83 2.17
N MET A 366 -12.42 -9.77 2.84
CA MET A 366 -13.26 -8.74 2.23
C MET A 366 -12.53 -8.01 1.10
N HIS A 367 -11.21 -7.83 1.20
CA HIS A 367 -10.41 -7.27 0.12
C HIS A 367 -10.35 -8.17 -1.12
N GLU A 368 -10.19 -9.49 -0.95
CA GLU A 368 -10.24 -10.44 -2.07
C GLU A 368 -11.63 -10.47 -2.74
N ILE A 369 -12.71 -10.39 -1.95
CA ILE A 369 -14.08 -10.28 -2.47
C ILE A 369 -14.25 -9.00 -3.30
N TYR A 370 -13.75 -7.87 -2.79
CA TYR A 370 -13.73 -6.60 -3.53
C TYR A 370 -13.02 -6.72 -4.88
N LEU A 371 -11.83 -7.33 -4.92
CA LEU A 371 -11.07 -7.51 -6.17
C LEU A 371 -11.84 -8.40 -7.16
N ASN A 372 -12.46 -9.47 -6.69
CA ASN A 372 -13.28 -10.34 -7.54
C ASN A 372 -14.48 -9.59 -8.15
N TYR A 373 -15.18 -8.75 -7.37
CA TYR A 373 -16.27 -7.93 -7.90
C TYR A 373 -15.77 -6.90 -8.91
N LEU A 374 -14.60 -6.31 -8.68
CA LEU A 374 -13.98 -5.39 -9.62
C LEU A 374 -13.65 -6.09 -10.95
N ASP A 375 -13.07 -7.29 -10.90
CA ASP A 375 -12.76 -8.12 -12.07
C ASP A 375 -14.04 -8.57 -12.81
N GLY A 376 -15.09 -8.90 -12.04
CA GLY A 376 -16.43 -9.22 -12.54
C GLY A 376 -17.19 -8.04 -13.13
N ARG A 377 -16.70 -6.81 -12.91
CA ARG A 377 -17.38 -5.54 -13.27
C ARG A 377 -18.68 -5.31 -12.50
N ASP A 378 -18.80 -5.89 -11.31
CA ASP A 378 -19.89 -5.70 -10.36
C ASP A 378 -19.62 -4.42 -9.53
N TRP A 379 -19.68 -3.26 -10.19
CA TRP A 379 -19.19 -1.99 -9.61
C TRP A 379 -19.89 -1.58 -8.31
N LEU A 380 -21.19 -1.83 -8.20
CA LEU A 380 -21.97 -1.50 -7.01
C LEU A 380 -21.55 -2.37 -5.82
N ASP A 381 -21.42 -3.67 -6.03
CA ASP A 381 -20.99 -4.61 -5.00
C ASP A 381 -19.55 -4.31 -4.57
N ALA A 382 -18.66 -4.04 -5.53
CA ALA A 382 -17.30 -3.60 -5.26
C ALA A 382 -17.27 -2.32 -4.41
N LEU A 383 -18.12 -1.33 -4.71
CA LEU A 383 -18.22 -0.09 -3.95
C LEU A 383 -18.68 -0.35 -2.51
N VAL A 384 -19.71 -1.18 -2.31
CA VAL A 384 -20.23 -1.51 -0.99
C VAL A 384 -19.16 -2.17 -0.12
N ILE A 385 -18.46 -3.17 -0.66
CA ILE A 385 -17.38 -3.86 0.06
C ILE A 385 -16.21 -2.91 0.35
N LEU A 386 -15.88 -2.02 -0.58
CA LEU A 386 -14.79 -1.06 -0.39
C LEU A 386 -15.13 0.00 0.66
N LEU A 387 -16.37 0.49 0.70
CA LEU A 387 -16.85 1.39 1.74
C LEU A 387 -16.81 0.72 3.11
N PHE A 388 -17.22 -0.55 3.20
CA PHE A 388 -17.09 -1.36 4.42
C PHE A 388 -15.63 -1.49 4.87
N LEU A 389 -14.72 -1.89 3.97
CA LEU A 389 -13.29 -1.96 4.28
C LEU A 389 -12.77 -0.63 4.83
N PHE A 390 -13.15 0.49 4.20
CA PHE A 390 -12.73 1.81 4.65
C PHE A 390 -13.28 2.15 6.05
N LEU A 391 -14.59 2.02 6.26
CA LEU A 391 -15.30 2.51 7.45
C LEU A 391 -15.20 1.58 8.67
N GLU A 392 -15.07 0.28 8.45
CA GLU A 392 -15.15 -0.73 9.53
C GLU A 392 -13.81 -1.44 9.80
N CYS A 393 -12.85 -1.35 8.87
CA CYS A 393 -11.54 -2.02 9.01
C CYS A 393 -10.38 -1.03 9.01
N ASP A 394 -10.25 -0.24 7.93
CA ASP A 394 -9.06 0.57 7.66
C ASP A 394 -8.94 1.75 8.64
N VAL A 395 -10.04 2.30 9.13
CA VAL A 395 -10.01 3.33 10.20
C VAL A 395 -9.35 2.85 11.49
N TYR A 396 -9.46 1.56 11.83
CA TYR A 396 -8.83 1.00 13.03
C TYR A 396 -7.42 0.47 12.76
N ASN A 397 -7.22 -0.14 11.58
CA ASN A 397 -5.92 -0.68 11.17
C ASN A 397 -4.90 0.39 10.80
N TYR A 398 -5.39 1.53 10.29
CA TYR A 398 -4.60 2.70 9.89
C TYR A 398 -5.23 3.98 10.47
N PRO A 399 -5.08 4.25 11.78
CA PRO A 399 -5.78 5.33 12.47
C PRO A 399 -5.57 6.72 11.86
N GLN A 400 -4.39 6.96 11.27
CA GLN A 400 -4.04 8.22 10.63
C GLN A 400 -4.90 8.46 9.38
N PRO A 401 -5.67 9.57 9.29
CA PRO A 401 -6.49 9.87 8.11
C PRO A 401 -5.73 9.99 6.80
N HIS A 402 -4.47 10.42 6.88
CA HIS A 402 -3.56 10.58 5.75
C HIS A 402 -2.71 9.33 5.48
N HIS A 403 -2.97 8.19 6.13
CA HIS A 403 -2.26 6.95 5.84
C HIS A 403 -2.45 6.57 4.35
N PRO A 404 -1.39 6.20 3.61
CA PRO A 404 -1.48 5.93 2.17
C PRO A 404 -2.60 4.96 1.78
N VAL A 405 -2.76 3.85 2.52
CA VAL A 405 -3.85 2.89 2.29
C VAL A 405 -5.23 3.56 2.31
N ARG A 406 -5.50 4.45 3.27
CA ARG A 406 -6.79 5.16 3.38
C ARG A 406 -7.01 6.13 2.22
N ILE A 407 -5.96 6.82 1.78
CA ILE A 407 -6.03 7.71 0.62
C ILE A 407 -6.34 6.93 -0.66
N ILE A 408 -5.69 5.79 -0.86
CA ILE A 408 -5.92 4.92 -2.03
C ILE A 408 -7.32 4.31 -2.02
N ARG A 409 -7.85 3.97 -0.84
CA ARG A 409 -9.26 3.56 -0.68
C ARG A 409 -10.23 4.68 -1.06
N LEU A 410 -10.03 5.91 -0.58
CA LEU A 410 -10.89 7.05 -0.93
C LEU A 410 -10.89 7.33 -2.44
N ILE A 411 -9.72 7.28 -3.09
CA ILE A 411 -9.65 7.46 -4.55
C ILE A 411 -10.34 6.32 -5.29
N SER A 412 -10.16 5.08 -4.84
CA SER A 412 -10.84 3.92 -5.42
C SER A 412 -12.36 4.03 -5.26
N ILE A 413 -12.86 4.50 -4.11
CA ILE A 413 -14.28 4.82 -3.88
C ILE A 413 -14.75 5.90 -4.87
N ALA A 414 -14.03 7.01 -5.02
CA ALA A 414 -14.37 8.07 -5.96
C ALA A 414 -14.44 7.57 -7.42
N ARG A 415 -13.49 6.70 -7.82
CA ARG A 415 -13.47 6.08 -9.14
C ARG A 415 -14.67 5.16 -9.37
N LEU A 416 -15.04 4.33 -8.40
CA LEU A 416 -16.23 3.47 -8.50
C LEU A 416 -17.51 4.30 -8.57
N LEU A 417 -17.66 5.30 -7.71
CA LEU A 417 -18.78 6.25 -7.75
C LEU A 417 -18.89 6.93 -9.13
N LYS A 418 -17.76 7.37 -9.69
CA LYS A 418 -17.69 7.97 -11.02
C LYS A 418 -18.12 6.96 -12.09
N GLU A 419 -17.57 5.76 -12.08
CA GLU A 419 -17.91 4.69 -13.05
C GLU A 419 -19.41 4.38 -13.02
N ILE A 420 -19.99 4.19 -11.83
CA ILE A 420 -21.43 3.97 -11.64
C ILE A 420 -22.24 5.15 -12.19
N SER A 421 -21.83 6.39 -11.89
CA SER A 421 -22.54 7.60 -12.35
C SER A 421 -22.53 7.77 -13.87
N THR A 422 -21.49 7.31 -14.56
CA THR A 422 -21.36 7.46 -16.02
C THR A 422 -22.16 6.43 -16.81
N ARG A 423 -22.40 5.25 -16.24
CA ARG A 423 -23.12 4.16 -16.91
C ARG A 423 -24.65 4.33 -16.93
N SER A 424 -25.15 5.49 -16.51
CA SER A 424 -26.57 5.89 -16.37
C SER A 424 -27.29 5.27 -15.16
N PRO A 425 -28.01 6.08 -14.35
CA PRO A 425 -28.94 5.61 -13.30
C PRO A 425 -30.01 4.63 -13.79
N LEU A 426 -30.23 4.54 -15.10
CA LEU A 426 -31.18 3.66 -15.77
C LEU A 426 -30.58 2.37 -16.36
N ALA A 427 -29.26 2.23 -16.50
CA ALA A 427 -28.67 0.93 -16.88
C ALA A 427 -28.73 -0.06 -15.70
N ASN A 428 -28.75 0.44 -14.47
CA ASN A 428 -29.14 -0.34 -13.30
C ASN A 428 -30.65 -0.63 -13.24
N LYS A 429 -31.48 0.02 -14.09
CA LYS A 429 -32.86 -0.42 -14.37
C LYS A 429 -32.95 -1.42 -15.53
N ALA A 430 -31.90 -1.60 -16.34
CA ALA A 430 -31.86 -2.58 -17.43
C ALA A 430 -31.16 -3.90 -17.03
N SER A 431 -30.39 -3.90 -15.93
CA SER A 431 -30.11 -5.11 -15.13
C SER A 431 -31.17 -5.37 -14.04
N ALA A 432 -32.20 -4.52 -13.92
CA ALA A 432 -33.41 -4.79 -13.13
C ALA A 432 -34.37 -5.77 -13.82
N GLY A 433 -33.80 -6.71 -14.58
CA GLY A 433 -34.45 -7.93 -15.07
C GLY A 433 -33.83 -9.21 -14.50
N ASP A 434 -32.75 -9.13 -13.73
CA ASP A 434 -32.19 -10.29 -13.02
C ASP A 434 -32.69 -10.33 -11.57
N ALA A 435 -33.10 -11.52 -11.15
CA ALA A 435 -33.65 -11.80 -9.85
C ALA A 435 -32.75 -11.32 -8.68
N LYS A 436 -33.39 -10.77 -7.64
CA LYS A 436 -32.89 -10.57 -6.26
C LYS A 436 -31.84 -9.45 -6.02
N LEU A 437 -32.10 -8.19 -6.38
CA LEU A 437 -31.44 -7.10 -5.63
C LEU A 437 -32.01 -7.06 -4.19
N GLN A 438 -31.13 -7.03 -3.21
CA GLN A 438 -31.49 -7.06 -1.79
C GLN A 438 -32.32 -5.84 -1.36
N PRO A 439 -33.38 -6.00 -0.53
CA PRO A 439 -34.27 -4.90 -0.15
C PRO A 439 -33.59 -3.74 0.60
N LYS A 440 -32.51 -4.01 1.36
CA LYS A 440 -31.75 -2.95 2.05
C LYS A 440 -30.92 -2.14 1.05
N LEU A 441 -30.19 -2.83 0.17
CA LEU A 441 -29.36 -2.21 -0.86
C LEU A 441 -30.22 -1.39 -1.84
N HIS A 442 -31.36 -1.92 -2.27
CA HIS A 442 -32.29 -1.20 -3.15
C HIS A 442 -32.73 0.14 -2.54
N ARG A 443 -33.15 0.13 -1.27
CA ARG A 443 -33.53 1.36 -0.55
C ARG A 443 -32.35 2.32 -0.34
N ALA A 444 -31.14 1.80 -0.21
CA ALA A 444 -29.95 2.65 -0.04
C ALA A 444 -29.54 3.37 -1.34
N ILE A 445 -29.91 2.86 -2.51
CA ILE A 445 -29.52 3.44 -3.82
C ILE A 445 -30.60 4.27 -4.51
N GLU A 446 -31.86 4.19 -4.08
CA GLU A 446 -33.03 4.79 -4.76
C GLU A 446 -32.87 6.30 -5.00
N ASP A 447 -32.43 7.05 -3.97
CA ASP A 447 -32.19 8.49 -4.02
C ASP A 447 -30.70 8.85 -3.86
N PHE A 448 -29.80 7.95 -4.24
CA PHE A 448 -28.37 8.14 -4.01
C PHE A 448 -27.78 9.16 -5.00
N ASP A 449 -27.17 10.21 -4.47
CA ASP A 449 -26.52 11.25 -5.27
C ASP A 449 -25.08 10.84 -5.64
N TRP A 450 -24.96 10.07 -6.73
CA TRP A 450 -23.68 9.56 -7.20
C TRP A 450 -22.66 10.66 -7.53
N ILE A 451 -23.11 11.74 -8.17
CA ILE A 451 -22.22 12.79 -8.71
C ILE A 451 -21.68 13.66 -7.57
N ASN A 452 -22.55 14.10 -6.67
CA ASN A 452 -22.11 14.86 -5.50
C ASN A 452 -21.29 13.98 -4.55
N SER A 453 -21.55 12.66 -4.48
CA SER A 453 -20.70 11.72 -3.74
C SER A 453 -19.27 11.65 -4.27
N VAL A 454 -19.07 11.63 -5.60
CA VAL A 454 -17.71 11.70 -6.18
C VAL A 454 -17.00 12.98 -5.71
N HIS A 455 -17.66 14.14 -5.83
CA HIS A 455 -17.07 15.42 -5.45
C HIS A 455 -16.75 15.45 -3.95
N ALA A 456 -17.69 15.05 -3.09
CA ALA A 456 -17.50 15.02 -1.65
C ALA A 456 -16.30 14.15 -1.22
N ILE A 457 -16.14 12.95 -1.80
CA ILE A 457 -14.98 12.10 -1.54
C ILE A 457 -13.69 12.72 -2.07
N MET A 458 -13.70 13.33 -3.26
CA MET A 458 -12.50 14.00 -3.81
C MET A 458 -12.04 15.18 -2.94
N ILE A 459 -12.95 15.89 -2.27
CA ILE A 459 -12.59 16.93 -1.28
C ILE A 459 -11.81 16.32 -0.12
N LEU A 460 -12.24 15.15 0.39
CA LEU A 460 -11.51 14.43 1.45
C LEU A 460 -10.11 14.02 0.98
N VAL A 461 -10.00 13.53 -0.27
CA VAL A 461 -8.72 13.15 -0.86
C VAL A 461 -7.79 14.37 -0.94
N VAL A 462 -8.24 15.50 -1.48
CA VAL A 462 -7.41 16.70 -1.63
C VAL A 462 -6.94 17.26 -0.29
N GLU A 463 -7.73 17.14 0.77
CA GLU A 463 -7.34 17.56 2.12
C GLU A 463 -6.22 16.68 2.72
N GLN A 464 -6.29 15.36 2.52
CA GLN A 464 -5.45 14.40 3.24
C GLN A 464 -4.26 13.86 2.41
N ALA A 465 -4.42 13.75 1.09
CA ALA A 465 -3.39 13.21 0.18
C ALA A 465 -2.06 13.99 0.18
N PRO A 466 -2.01 15.33 0.34
CA PRO A 466 -0.74 16.06 0.42
C PRO A 466 0.15 15.63 1.59
N LYS A 467 -0.45 15.30 2.74
CA LYS A 467 0.24 14.76 3.93
C LYS A 467 0.71 13.32 3.74
N SER A 468 0.13 12.62 2.77
CA SER A 468 0.40 11.22 2.48
C SER A 468 1.48 11.06 1.40
N HIS A 469 1.26 11.65 0.23
CA HIS A 469 2.07 11.46 -0.97
C HIS A 469 2.94 12.69 -1.33
N GLY A 470 2.75 13.81 -0.63
CA GLY A 470 3.38 15.10 -0.94
C GLY A 470 2.57 15.93 -1.93
N LYS A 471 2.49 17.23 -1.67
CA LYS A 471 1.71 18.21 -2.47
C LYS A 471 2.11 18.23 -3.96
N ASP A 472 3.40 18.12 -4.27
CA ASP A 472 3.93 18.25 -5.63
C ASP A 472 4.09 16.88 -6.35
N SER A 473 3.48 15.82 -5.80
CA SER A 473 3.62 14.46 -6.33
C SER A 473 2.91 14.25 -7.67
N ILE A 474 3.35 13.24 -8.42
CA ILE A 474 2.64 12.79 -9.64
C ILE A 474 1.22 12.37 -9.27
N PHE A 475 1.07 11.73 -8.12
CA PHE A 475 -0.22 11.34 -7.57
C PHE A 475 -1.15 12.53 -7.36
N MET A 476 -0.69 13.59 -6.69
CA MET A 476 -1.51 14.80 -6.49
C MET A 476 -1.91 15.46 -7.81
N ARG A 477 -1.01 15.53 -8.78
CA ARG A 477 -1.37 16.03 -10.13
C ARG A 477 -2.47 15.22 -10.80
N ARG A 478 -2.50 13.89 -10.60
CA ARG A 478 -3.59 13.01 -11.07
C ARG A 478 -4.89 13.28 -10.30
N VAL A 479 -4.82 13.41 -8.96
CA VAL A 479 -5.98 13.73 -8.11
C VAL A 479 -6.62 15.06 -8.53
N GLU A 480 -5.82 16.11 -8.72
CA GLU A 480 -6.32 17.42 -9.13
C GLU A 480 -6.92 17.40 -10.54
N ALA A 481 -6.34 16.64 -11.47
CA ALA A 481 -6.91 16.46 -12.80
C ALA A 481 -8.26 15.75 -12.76
N GLU A 482 -8.41 14.72 -11.92
CA GLU A 482 -9.69 14.04 -11.70
C GLU A 482 -10.72 14.97 -11.07
N LEU A 483 -10.35 15.78 -10.07
CA LEU A 483 -11.26 16.75 -9.45
C LEU A 483 -11.77 17.76 -10.49
N ARG A 484 -10.87 18.35 -11.30
CA ARG A 484 -11.27 19.27 -12.38
C ARG A 484 -12.23 18.61 -13.37
N SER A 485 -12.00 17.34 -13.71
CA SER A 485 -12.91 16.57 -14.58
C SER A 485 -14.30 16.42 -13.98
N VAL A 486 -14.40 16.18 -12.66
CA VAL A 486 -15.68 16.07 -11.95
C VAL A 486 -16.41 17.42 -11.91
N GLU A 487 -15.69 18.50 -11.61
CA GLU A 487 -16.28 19.85 -11.56
C GLU A 487 -16.80 20.31 -12.92
N GLU A 488 -16.08 20.01 -14.00
CA GLU A 488 -16.49 20.33 -15.37
C GLU A 488 -17.73 19.51 -15.78
N ALA A 489 -17.78 18.23 -15.46
CA ALA A 489 -18.95 17.39 -15.74
C ALA A 489 -20.22 17.92 -15.04
N LYS A 490 -20.11 18.42 -13.81
CA LYS A 490 -21.22 19.05 -13.07
C LYS A 490 -21.65 20.36 -13.71
N ARG A 491 -20.70 21.19 -14.14
CA ARG A 491 -20.98 22.46 -14.84
C ARG A 491 -21.83 22.22 -16.08
N LEU A 492 -21.48 21.22 -16.89
CA LEU A 492 -22.21 20.85 -18.10
C LEU A 492 -23.65 20.35 -17.82
N ARG A 493 -23.88 19.69 -16.68
CA ARG A 493 -25.20 19.18 -16.27
C ARG A 493 -26.09 20.24 -15.59
N ARG A 494 -25.63 21.48 -15.44
CA ARG A 494 -26.30 22.56 -14.68
C ARG A 494 -26.60 22.18 -13.22
N GLU A 495 -25.90 21.18 -12.68
CA GLU A 495 -25.98 20.82 -11.28
C GLU A 495 -25.16 21.83 -10.47
N VAL A 496 -25.83 22.61 -9.63
CA VAL A 496 -25.19 23.65 -8.81
C VAL A 496 -24.45 23.00 -7.64
N GLY A 497 -23.30 22.39 -7.92
CA GLY A 497 -22.36 21.93 -6.90
C GLY A 497 -21.65 23.05 -6.13
N GLY A 498 -22.21 24.26 -6.12
CA GLY A 498 -21.62 25.44 -5.50
C GLY A 498 -21.36 25.24 -4.02
N ARG A 499 -22.29 24.57 -3.32
CA ARG A 499 -22.20 24.29 -1.88
C ARG A 499 -21.01 23.40 -1.51
N LEU A 500 -20.75 22.32 -2.26
CA LEU A 500 -19.56 21.49 -2.02
C LEU A 500 -18.25 22.20 -2.39
N ARG A 501 -18.25 23.05 -3.43
CA ARG A 501 -17.08 23.89 -3.75
C ARG A 501 -16.80 24.89 -2.65
N GLU A 502 -17.84 25.54 -2.15
CA GLU A 502 -17.76 26.46 -1.02
C GLU A 502 -17.22 25.74 0.22
N TRP A 503 -17.70 24.53 0.50
CA TRP A 503 -17.17 23.69 1.58
C TRP A 503 -15.71 23.29 1.39
N MET A 504 -15.27 23.07 0.14
CA MET A 504 -13.88 22.78 -0.17
C MET A 504 -12.97 23.98 0.15
N THR A 505 -13.41 25.20 -0.16
CA THR A 505 -12.66 26.43 0.12
C THR A 505 -12.77 26.89 1.57
N ASP A 506 -13.94 26.73 2.18
CA ASP A 506 -14.25 27.09 3.56
C ASP A 506 -14.90 25.90 4.28
N ALA A 507 -14.13 25.28 5.18
CA ALA A 507 -14.60 24.14 5.97
C ALA A 507 -15.81 24.48 6.87
N ASN A 508 -16.06 25.77 7.13
CA ASN A 508 -17.13 26.26 8.00
C ASN A 508 -18.42 26.63 7.25
N SER A 509 -18.45 26.56 5.91
CA SER A 509 -19.66 26.80 5.13
C SER A 509 -20.81 25.93 5.64
N ALA A 510 -21.88 26.55 6.15
CA ALA A 510 -22.96 25.84 6.81
C ALA A 510 -23.77 24.99 5.81
N GLU A 511 -24.13 25.57 4.67
CA GLU A 511 -24.86 24.87 3.61
C GLU A 511 -24.01 23.76 2.99
N GLY A 512 -22.73 24.04 2.72
CA GLY A 512 -21.79 23.08 2.17
C GLY A 512 -21.54 21.89 3.10
N LYS A 513 -21.33 22.16 4.40
CA LYS A 513 -21.19 21.12 5.44
C LYS A 513 -22.46 20.29 5.59
N LYS A 514 -23.65 20.90 5.52
CA LYS A 514 -24.94 20.19 5.57
C LYS A 514 -25.08 19.22 4.39
N GLU A 515 -24.77 19.68 3.19
CA GLU A 515 -24.82 18.84 1.97
C GLU A 515 -23.82 17.69 2.05
N ALA A 516 -22.56 17.97 2.44
CA ALA A 516 -21.55 16.94 2.66
C ALA A 516 -22.01 15.90 3.69
N LYS A 517 -22.60 16.34 4.82
CA LYS A 517 -23.11 15.44 5.85
C LYS A 517 -24.17 14.47 5.32
N THR A 518 -25.14 14.95 4.55
CA THR A 518 -26.18 14.08 3.93
C THR A 518 -25.57 13.03 3.02
N ILE A 519 -24.58 13.42 2.20
CA ILE A 519 -23.86 12.50 1.31
C ILE A 519 -23.08 11.44 2.10
N MET A 520 -22.35 11.86 3.15
CA MET A 520 -21.59 10.93 3.98
C MET A 520 -22.48 9.95 4.75
N GLU A 521 -23.67 10.38 5.17
CA GLU A 521 -24.68 9.48 5.77
C GLU A 521 -25.18 8.43 4.77
N ALA A 522 -25.41 8.81 3.51
CA ALA A 522 -25.80 7.87 2.46
C ALA A 522 -24.69 6.84 2.18
N LEU A 523 -23.42 7.28 2.11
CA LEU A 523 -22.27 6.39 1.93
C LEU A 523 -22.10 5.39 3.08
N ARG A 524 -22.34 5.81 4.33
CA ARG A 524 -22.36 4.89 5.48
C ARG A 524 -23.49 3.86 5.38
N LYS A 525 -24.70 4.27 4.96
CA LYS A 525 -25.80 3.32 4.75
C LYS A 525 -25.47 2.25 3.71
N LEU A 526 -24.71 2.62 2.67
CA LEU A 526 -24.23 1.65 1.68
C LEU A 526 -23.24 0.65 2.30
N SER A 527 -22.28 1.09 3.12
CA SER A 527 -21.33 0.16 3.75
C SER A 527 -21.99 -0.89 4.63
N GLU A 528 -23.11 -0.54 5.28
CA GLU A 528 -23.89 -1.47 6.10
C GLU A 528 -24.58 -2.60 5.30
N CYS A 529 -24.54 -2.57 3.96
CA CYS A 529 -25.07 -3.62 3.09
C CYS A 529 -24.03 -4.70 2.77
N ALA A 530 -22.76 -4.52 3.16
CA ALA A 530 -21.67 -5.41 2.79
C ALA A 530 -21.87 -6.86 3.25
N TRP A 531 -22.36 -7.07 4.48
CA TRP A 531 -22.59 -8.41 4.99
C TRP A 531 -23.75 -9.10 4.31
N GLU A 532 -24.83 -8.37 3.99
CA GLU A 532 -25.96 -8.92 3.26
C GLU A 532 -25.51 -9.46 1.90
N LEU A 533 -24.67 -8.71 1.15
CA LEU A 533 -24.08 -9.16 -0.11
C LEU A 533 -23.24 -10.45 0.02
N VAL A 534 -22.53 -10.59 1.13
CA VAL A 534 -21.60 -11.69 1.36
C VAL A 534 -22.31 -12.94 1.92
N THR A 535 -23.36 -12.76 2.73
CA THR A 535 -24.06 -13.86 3.40
C THR A 535 -25.23 -14.43 2.60
N THR A 536 -25.80 -13.69 1.66
CA THR A 536 -26.82 -14.28 0.78
C THR A 536 -26.18 -15.21 -0.24
N THR A 537 -26.56 -16.48 -0.19
CA THR A 537 -26.32 -17.44 -1.26
C THR A 537 -27.12 -17.07 -2.50
N PRO A 538 -26.56 -17.19 -3.72
CA PRO A 538 -27.32 -17.10 -4.97
C PRO A 538 -28.59 -17.97 -4.94
#